data_AF-A0A5N8Z2N0-F1
#
_entry.id   AF-A0A5N8Z2N0-F1
#
_cell.length_a   1.000
_cell.length_b   1.000
_cell.length_c   1.000
_cell.angle_alpha   90.00
_cell.angle_beta   90.00
_cell.angle_gamma   90.00
#
_symmetry.space_group_name_H-M   'P 1'
#
loop_
_entity.id
_entity.type
_entity.pdbx_description
1 polymer ?
#
loop_
_entity_poly.entity_id
_entity_poly.type
_entity_poly.pdbx_seq_one_letter_code
_entity_poly.pdbx_strand_id
1 'polypeptide(L)'
;MSDPTFFKTEIIPVTDNQVFYRKWRPTRFEEVAGQDHITKTLKRAVVSDRVAHAYLFNGPRGVGKTSTARILAKALNSEITEEGEPVVDSDVSIAIDEGRYMDLIEIDAASNRRIDDIRELQKKTEFRPVSGKYKVYIIDEVHMLTTEAFNALLKTLEEPPPNIVMILATTDAHRLPATVVSRCQRFDFKRLSNEDVINRLIEVCDAEEIETEPAVLEMIARSAWGSLRDAENLLEQLFVSYGQSGENGEPSEITESQARELLGLGDTAISTELATALLAKDAAQALTVINRESQRGADLRALHSGTVDALRVALLLKAGVEDSISEGSEFATTMSAAARPAKLNQILHILTSLGKADMKVSSSSPLPLELAVLQATTNPATNNVDSRRNTEPAANQPQPVNPQAQVSVKPTIGDSEFEKPPQRRDRTPAEEKWDKVIQKTRRTKNRRFAVGPLLRNIQVPEPVEGKISLRFKSNALKNNFMEEMDDKRSKDALKAAITDTYGTELELVIISPREVDKTNNANTNSTIDSENERSVSQERESAMVRAAMAVGGTIINENKEES
;
A
#
# COMPACT_ATOMS: atom_id res chain seq x y z
N MET A 1 -41.47 58.88 -5.39
CA MET A 1 -40.23 58.60 -6.13
C MET A 1 -39.17 58.33 -5.08
N SER A 2 -39.00 57.07 -4.76
CA SER A 2 -38.19 56.58 -3.64
C SER A 2 -37.36 55.42 -4.16
N ASP A 3 -36.06 55.57 -3.94
CA ASP A 3 -34.90 54.74 -4.22
C ASP A 3 -35.12 53.21 -4.18
N PRO A 4 -34.63 52.43 -5.17
CA PRO A 4 -34.39 51.01 -4.99
C PRO A 4 -32.89 50.76 -4.81
N THR A 5 -32.55 50.41 -3.58
CA THR A 5 -31.30 49.82 -3.10
C THR A 5 -30.79 48.71 -4.03
N PHE A 6 -29.54 48.87 -4.46
CA PHE A 6 -28.71 47.84 -5.08
C PHE A 6 -28.61 46.61 -4.14
N PHE A 7 -29.15 45.47 -4.56
CA PHE A 7 -28.69 44.18 -4.07
C PHE A 7 -27.32 43.91 -4.70
N LYS A 8 -26.25 44.20 -3.96
CA LYS A 8 -24.96 43.55 -4.17
C LYS A 8 -25.16 42.08 -3.84
N THR A 9 -25.17 41.22 -4.85
CA THR A 9 -24.92 39.79 -4.65
C THR A 9 -23.48 39.67 -4.18
N GLU A 10 -23.26 39.66 -2.87
CA GLU A 10 -22.03 39.14 -2.30
C GLU A 10 -21.99 37.65 -2.67
N ILE A 11 -21.16 37.31 -3.66
CA ILE A 11 -20.67 35.95 -3.82
C ILE A 11 -19.87 35.68 -2.56
N ILE A 12 -20.50 35.05 -1.57
CA ILE A 12 -19.79 34.48 -0.44
C ILE A 12 -18.97 33.34 -1.03
N PRO A 13 -17.62 33.39 -1.04
CA PRO A 13 -16.85 32.22 -1.40
C PRO A 13 -17.12 31.21 -0.30
N VAL A 14 -17.99 30.24 -0.58
CA VAL A 14 -18.05 29.03 0.21
C VAL A 14 -16.71 28.37 -0.07
N THR A 15 -15.74 28.57 0.82
CA THR A 15 -14.55 27.73 0.90
C THR A 15 -15.01 26.36 1.35
N ASP A 16 -15.64 25.63 0.42
CA ASP A 16 -15.95 24.22 0.59
C ASP A 16 -14.60 23.51 0.57
N ASN A 17 -14.03 23.32 1.77
CA ASN A 17 -12.71 22.76 2.00
C ASN A 17 -12.71 21.23 1.79
N GLN A 18 -13.46 20.77 0.79
CA GLN A 18 -13.58 19.37 0.39
C GLN A 18 -12.53 19.03 -0.64
N VAL A 19 -11.84 17.93 -0.37
CA VAL A 19 -10.90 17.30 -1.30
C VAL A 19 -11.56 17.00 -2.65
N PHE A 20 -10.83 17.20 -3.74
CA PHE A 20 -11.36 17.19 -5.11
C PHE A 20 -12.07 15.88 -5.43
N TYR A 21 -11.49 14.74 -5.06
CA TYR A 21 -12.10 13.42 -5.34
C TYR A 21 -13.44 13.15 -4.61
N ARG A 22 -13.82 14.01 -3.67
CA ARG A 22 -15.16 14.01 -3.05
C ARG A 22 -16.07 15.02 -3.72
N LYS A 23 -15.58 16.25 -3.93
CA LYS A 23 -16.32 17.35 -4.56
C LYS A 23 -16.73 17.00 -5.99
N TRP A 24 -15.81 16.43 -6.77
CA TRP A 24 -15.99 16.07 -8.18
C TRP A 24 -16.44 14.63 -8.39
N ARG A 25 -16.97 13.97 -7.36
CA ARG A 25 -17.54 12.63 -7.49
C ARG A 25 -18.76 12.68 -8.43
N PRO A 26 -18.83 11.81 -9.46
CA PRO A 26 -19.94 11.85 -10.41
C PRO A 26 -21.27 11.56 -9.73
N THR A 27 -22.28 12.32 -10.10
CA THR A 27 -23.64 12.29 -9.59
C THR A 27 -24.63 11.63 -10.56
N ARG A 28 -24.28 11.60 -11.86
CA ARG A 28 -25.02 10.96 -12.95
C ARG A 28 -24.21 9.85 -13.62
N PHE A 29 -24.88 8.96 -14.35
CA PHE A 29 -24.20 7.88 -15.07
C PHE A 29 -23.35 8.40 -16.24
N GLU A 30 -23.77 9.49 -16.88
CA GLU A 30 -23.03 10.14 -17.97
C GLU A 30 -21.69 10.76 -17.53
N GLU A 31 -21.57 11.15 -16.25
CA GLU A 31 -20.36 11.74 -15.67
C GLU A 31 -19.30 10.67 -15.32
N VAL A 32 -19.63 9.38 -15.43
CA VAL A 32 -18.68 8.29 -15.12
C VAL A 32 -17.75 8.08 -16.32
N ALA A 33 -16.54 8.65 -16.23
CA ALA A 33 -15.51 8.53 -17.25
C ALA A 33 -15.15 7.08 -17.60
N GLY A 34 -15.01 6.78 -18.90
CA GLY A 34 -14.42 5.54 -19.43
C GLY A 34 -15.17 4.22 -19.13
N GLN A 35 -16.40 4.24 -18.61
CA GLN A 35 -17.17 3.03 -18.24
C GLN A 35 -18.52 2.91 -18.96
N ASP A 36 -18.63 3.41 -20.19
CA ASP A 36 -19.86 3.41 -21.00
C ASP A 36 -20.61 2.07 -21.05
N HIS A 37 -19.89 0.96 -21.17
CA HIS A 37 -20.50 -0.37 -21.28
C HIS A 37 -21.26 -0.74 -20.00
N ILE A 38 -20.79 -0.27 -18.85
CA ILE A 38 -21.41 -0.50 -17.54
C ILE A 38 -22.60 0.43 -17.37
N THR A 39 -22.38 1.73 -17.53
CA THR A 39 -23.41 2.74 -17.29
C THR A 39 -24.62 2.58 -18.20
N LYS A 40 -24.41 2.31 -19.50
CA LYS A 40 -25.50 2.01 -20.44
C LYS A 40 -26.33 0.79 -20.03
N THR A 41 -25.68 -0.25 -19.49
CA THR A 41 -26.38 -1.46 -19.04
C THR A 41 -27.19 -1.20 -17.77
N LEU A 42 -26.63 -0.47 -16.81
CA LEU A 42 -27.32 -0.10 -15.58
C LEU A 42 -28.52 0.80 -15.85
N LYS A 43 -28.37 1.83 -16.70
CA LYS A 43 -29.48 2.69 -17.12
C LYS A 43 -30.64 1.90 -17.70
N ARG A 44 -30.36 0.97 -18.63
CA ARG A 44 -31.38 0.08 -19.21
C ARG A 44 -32.05 -0.82 -18.18
N ALA A 45 -31.29 -1.34 -17.22
CA ALA A 45 -31.84 -2.18 -16.15
C ALA A 45 -32.83 -1.40 -15.27
N VAL A 46 -32.52 -0.14 -14.95
CA VAL A 46 -33.39 0.76 -14.20
C VAL A 46 -34.65 1.10 -15.00
N VAL A 47 -34.51 1.57 -16.26
CA VAL A 47 -35.65 1.94 -17.12
C VAL A 47 -36.60 0.78 -17.38
N SER A 48 -36.07 -0.44 -17.52
CA SER A 48 -36.88 -1.64 -17.78
C SER A 48 -37.39 -2.35 -16.53
N ASP A 49 -37.15 -1.81 -15.34
CA ASP A 49 -37.47 -2.43 -14.03
C ASP A 49 -36.91 -3.86 -13.89
N ARG A 50 -35.74 -4.12 -14.50
CA ARG A 50 -35.02 -5.41 -14.48
C ARG A 50 -33.77 -5.32 -13.61
N VAL A 51 -33.92 -4.74 -12.43
CA VAL A 51 -32.84 -4.55 -11.45
C VAL A 51 -32.53 -5.89 -10.79
N ALA A 52 -31.27 -6.32 -10.83
CA ALA A 52 -30.80 -7.49 -10.11
C ALA A 52 -30.81 -7.24 -8.59
N HIS A 53 -31.08 -8.29 -7.81
CA HIS A 53 -30.98 -8.23 -6.34
C HIS A 53 -29.53 -8.07 -5.86
N ALA A 54 -28.54 -8.47 -6.67
CA ALA A 54 -27.13 -8.36 -6.33
C ALA A 54 -26.24 -8.03 -7.54
N TYR A 55 -25.35 -7.06 -7.36
CA TYR A 55 -24.34 -6.63 -8.32
C TYR A 55 -22.93 -6.84 -7.76
N LEU A 56 -21.99 -7.25 -8.61
CA LEU A 56 -20.58 -7.33 -8.28
C LEU A 56 -19.79 -6.37 -9.17
N PHE A 57 -19.31 -5.28 -8.60
CA PHE A 57 -18.45 -4.30 -9.26
C PHE A 57 -16.99 -4.65 -8.99
N ASN A 58 -16.31 -5.18 -10.00
CA ASN A 58 -14.92 -5.58 -9.91
C ASN A 58 -14.04 -4.66 -10.75
N GLY A 59 -12.87 -4.29 -10.23
CA GLY A 59 -11.87 -3.57 -11.02
C GLY A 59 -10.90 -2.76 -10.15
N PRO A 60 -9.87 -2.15 -10.75
CA PRO A 60 -8.83 -1.41 -10.02
C PRO A 60 -9.40 -0.31 -9.11
N ARG A 61 -8.62 0.15 -8.13
CA ARG A 61 -9.02 1.28 -7.29
C ARG A 61 -9.16 2.55 -8.14
N GLY A 62 -10.03 3.47 -7.72
CA GLY A 62 -10.15 4.80 -8.34
C GLY A 62 -10.84 4.86 -9.71
N VAL A 63 -11.36 3.76 -10.25
CA VAL A 63 -12.06 3.69 -11.55
C VAL A 63 -13.57 3.98 -11.48
N GLY A 64 -14.10 4.44 -10.33
CA GLY A 64 -15.51 4.82 -10.20
C GLY A 64 -16.50 3.75 -9.72
N LYS A 65 -16.04 2.61 -9.16
CA LYS A 65 -16.93 1.53 -8.65
C LYS A 65 -17.97 2.04 -7.63
N THR A 66 -17.50 2.62 -6.53
CA THR A 66 -18.36 3.10 -5.43
C THR A 66 -19.21 4.30 -5.86
N SER A 67 -18.68 5.17 -6.72
CA SER A 67 -19.45 6.29 -7.30
C SER A 67 -20.62 5.76 -8.16
N THR A 68 -20.35 4.81 -9.06
CA THR A 68 -21.39 4.16 -9.88
C THR A 68 -22.43 3.45 -9.02
N ALA A 69 -22.02 2.84 -7.90
CA ALA A 69 -22.94 2.20 -6.97
C ALA A 69 -23.90 3.21 -6.30
N ARG A 70 -23.41 4.39 -5.93
CA ARG A 70 -24.24 5.48 -5.42
C ARG A 70 -25.18 6.04 -6.48
N ILE A 71 -24.71 6.25 -7.71
CA ILE A 71 -25.55 6.70 -8.83
C ILE A 71 -26.68 5.70 -9.08
N LEU A 72 -26.39 4.39 -9.05
CA LEU A 72 -27.42 3.36 -9.13
C LEU A 72 -28.39 3.44 -7.96
N ALA A 73 -27.92 3.65 -6.73
CA ALA A 73 -28.80 3.83 -5.58
C ALA A 73 -29.74 5.04 -5.72
N LYS A 74 -29.26 6.15 -6.31
CA LYS A 74 -30.11 7.29 -6.67
C LYS A 74 -31.15 6.90 -7.69
N ALA A 75 -30.74 6.32 -8.82
CA ALA A 75 -31.63 5.95 -9.91
C ALA A 75 -32.72 4.92 -9.49
N LEU A 76 -32.46 4.13 -8.44
CA LEU A 76 -33.43 3.21 -7.87
C LEU A 76 -34.47 3.88 -6.97
N ASN A 77 -34.15 5.04 -6.38
CA ASN A 77 -34.91 5.66 -5.30
C ASN A 77 -35.38 7.10 -5.55
N SER A 78 -34.84 7.80 -6.54
CA SER A 78 -35.25 9.15 -6.96
C SER A 78 -36.11 9.09 -8.23
N GLU A 79 -36.63 10.25 -8.66
CA GLU A 79 -37.07 10.36 -10.05
C GLU A 79 -35.89 10.11 -11.01
N ILE A 80 -36.22 9.57 -12.18
CA ILE A 80 -35.27 9.32 -13.27
C ILE A 80 -35.78 9.96 -14.57
N THR A 81 -34.85 10.29 -15.46
CA THR A 81 -35.15 10.71 -16.83
C THR A 81 -35.61 9.51 -17.67
N GLU A 82 -36.13 9.77 -18.88
CA GLU A 82 -36.47 8.72 -19.85
C GLU A 82 -35.27 7.83 -20.22
N GLU A 83 -34.07 8.39 -20.12
CA GLU A 83 -32.80 7.71 -20.41
C GLU A 83 -32.26 6.91 -19.20
N GLY A 84 -32.90 7.01 -18.04
CA GLY A 84 -32.52 6.31 -16.82
C GLY A 84 -31.48 7.04 -15.95
N GLU A 85 -31.29 8.35 -16.15
CA GLU A 85 -30.43 9.17 -15.30
C GLU A 85 -31.19 9.60 -14.03
N PRO A 86 -30.58 9.56 -12.83
CA PRO A 86 -31.20 10.12 -11.64
C PRO A 86 -31.30 11.65 -11.74
N VAL A 87 -32.40 12.21 -11.25
CA VAL A 87 -32.57 13.65 -11.08
C VAL A 87 -31.71 14.13 -9.90
N VAL A 88 -30.67 14.93 -10.18
CA VAL A 88 -29.60 15.28 -9.21
C VAL A 88 -30.08 16.22 -8.10
N ASP A 89 -31.05 17.09 -8.39
CA ASP A 89 -31.61 18.09 -7.48
C ASP A 89 -32.82 17.59 -6.69
N SER A 90 -33.18 16.31 -6.80
CA SER A 90 -34.22 15.71 -5.95
C SER A 90 -33.76 15.57 -4.49
N ASP A 91 -34.71 15.65 -3.55
CA ASP A 91 -34.44 15.46 -2.11
C ASP A 91 -33.71 14.15 -1.81
N VAL A 92 -34.03 13.09 -2.58
CA VAL A 92 -33.40 11.77 -2.45
C VAL A 92 -31.95 11.81 -2.94
N SER A 93 -31.68 12.38 -4.11
CA SER A 93 -30.32 12.48 -4.65
C SER A 93 -29.41 13.29 -3.74
N ILE A 94 -29.88 14.45 -3.26
CA ILE A 94 -29.15 15.30 -2.31
C ILE A 94 -28.89 14.54 -1.00
N ALA A 95 -29.90 13.86 -0.44
CA ALA A 95 -29.72 13.08 0.78
C ALA A 95 -28.73 11.92 0.62
N ILE A 96 -28.66 11.30 -0.56
CA ILE A 96 -27.69 10.24 -0.89
C ILE A 96 -26.28 10.83 -0.97
N ASP A 97 -26.10 11.97 -1.65
CA ASP A 97 -24.78 12.61 -1.78
C ASP A 97 -24.22 13.06 -0.43
N GLU A 98 -25.08 13.61 0.42
CA GLU A 98 -24.72 14.01 1.79
C GLU A 98 -24.58 12.82 2.76
N GLY A 99 -24.87 11.59 2.33
CA GLY A 99 -24.76 10.38 3.15
C GLY A 99 -25.79 10.28 4.28
N ARG A 100 -26.94 10.95 4.14
CA ARG A 100 -28.03 10.98 5.14
C ARG A 100 -29.24 10.13 4.75
N TYR A 101 -29.21 9.49 3.59
CA TYR A 101 -30.32 8.68 3.09
C TYR A 101 -30.42 7.33 3.81
N MET A 102 -31.52 7.10 4.53
CA MET A 102 -31.69 5.95 5.44
C MET A 102 -31.74 4.58 4.74
N ASP A 103 -32.21 4.55 3.48
CA ASP A 103 -32.30 3.33 2.69
C ASP A 103 -31.05 3.05 1.85
N LEU A 104 -29.98 3.84 2.04
CA LEU A 104 -28.65 3.54 1.52
C LEU A 104 -27.71 3.23 2.69
N ILE A 105 -27.21 2.00 2.75
CA ILE A 105 -26.28 1.56 3.78
C ILE A 105 -24.95 1.24 3.13
N GLU A 106 -23.93 2.04 3.45
CA GLU A 106 -22.57 1.85 2.97
C GLU A 106 -21.70 1.22 4.06
N ILE A 107 -20.99 0.14 3.69
CA ILE A 107 -20.11 -0.59 4.60
C ILE A 107 -18.76 -0.80 3.92
N ASP A 108 -17.70 -0.34 4.56
CA ASP A 108 -16.34 -0.73 4.23
C ASP A 108 -16.04 -2.08 4.89
N ALA A 109 -15.85 -3.13 4.09
CA ALA A 109 -15.52 -4.46 4.58
C ALA A 109 -14.11 -4.53 5.17
N ALA A 110 -13.21 -3.57 4.87
CA ALA A 110 -11.90 -3.52 5.51
C ALA A 110 -12.02 -3.23 7.01
N SER A 111 -12.95 -2.38 7.43
CA SER A 111 -13.25 -2.09 8.84
C SER A 111 -14.27 -3.06 9.46
N ASN A 112 -15.25 -3.53 8.69
CA ASN A 112 -16.38 -4.35 9.16
C ASN A 112 -16.27 -5.80 8.67
N ARG A 113 -15.10 -6.41 8.89
CA ARG A 113 -14.75 -7.70 8.27
C ARG A 113 -15.35 -8.94 8.94
N ARG A 114 -15.93 -8.81 10.15
CA ARG A 114 -16.26 -9.96 11.01
C ARG A 114 -17.68 -10.47 10.73
N ILE A 115 -17.91 -11.72 11.12
CA ILE A 115 -19.21 -12.37 10.98
C ILE A 115 -20.33 -11.63 11.74
N ASP A 116 -20.05 -11.06 12.90
CA ASP A 116 -21.05 -10.38 13.72
C ASP A 116 -21.60 -9.13 13.01
N ASP A 117 -20.71 -8.38 12.33
CA ASP A 117 -21.07 -7.19 11.54
C ASP A 117 -22.03 -7.57 10.39
N ILE A 118 -21.70 -8.65 9.66
CA ILE A 118 -22.54 -9.14 8.55
C ILE A 118 -23.85 -9.76 9.06
N ARG A 119 -23.86 -10.41 10.23
CA ARG A 119 -25.10 -10.90 10.85
C ARG A 119 -26.02 -9.76 11.27
N GLU A 120 -25.46 -8.66 11.75
CA GLU A 120 -26.25 -7.47 12.05
C GLU A 120 -26.84 -6.85 10.77
N LEU A 121 -26.05 -6.79 9.69
CA LEU A 121 -26.55 -6.38 8.37
C LEU A 121 -27.69 -7.29 7.90
N GLN A 122 -27.53 -8.61 8.01
CA GLN A 122 -28.54 -9.57 7.58
C GLN A 122 -29.87 -9.40 8.33
N LYS A 123 -29.82 -9.14 9.64
CA LYS A 123 -31.04 -8.80 10.39
C LYS A 123 -31.68 -7.52 9.86
N LYS A 124 -30.87 -6.51 9.51
CA LYS A 124 -31.37 -5.26 8.93
C LYS A 124 -32.00 -5.45 7.54
N THR A 125 -31.53 -6.43 6.76
CA THR A 125 -32.07 -6.72 5.42
C THR A 125 -33.48 -7.32 5.44
N GLU A 126 -33.94 -7.87 6.58
CA GLU A 126 -35.31 -8.38 6.72
C GLU A 126 -36.36 -7.25 6.78
N PHE A 127 -35.93 -6.01 7.04
CA PHE A 127 -36.83 -4.86 7.10
C PHE A 127 -36.95 -4.18 5.74
N ARG A 128 -38.20 -3.86 5.37
CA ARG A 128 -38.55 -3.09 4.18
C ARG A 128 -37.85 -1.71 4.14
N PRO A 129 -37.73 -1.10 2.94
CA PRO A 129 -37.33 0.29 2.81
C PRO A 129 -38.22 1.22 3.65
N VAL A 130 -37.63 2.30 4.19
CA VAL A 130 -38.31 3.28 5.04
C VAL A 130 -38.98 4.36 4.20
N SER A 131 -38.30 4.88 3.18
CA SER A 131 -38.77 5.96 2.31
C SER A 131 -38.63 5.64 0.83
N GLY A 132 -37.62 4.86 0.43
CA GLY A 132 -37.34 4.52 -0.97
C GLY A 132 -38.13 3.35 -1.53
N LYS A 133 -37.99 3.11 -2.83
CA LYS A 133 -38.48 1.88 -3.50
C LYS A 133 -37.60 0.68 -3.16
N TYR A 134 -36.29 0.92 -2.96
CA TYR A 134 -35.29 -0.08 -2.65
C TYR A 134 -34.43 0.33 -1.46
N LYS A 135 -34.05 -0.65 -0.65
CA LYS A 135 -32.99 -0.50 0.34
C LYS A 135 -31.70 -1.08 -0.24
N VAL A 136 -30.71 -0.22 -0.43
CA VAL A 136 -29.47 -0.52 -1.14
C VAL A 136 -28.34 -0.69 -0.14
N TYR A 137 -27.62 -1.80 -0.23
CA TYR A 137 -26.44 -2.08 0.55
C TYR A 137 -25.20 -2.03 -0.35
N ILE A 138 -24.30 -1.08 -0.11
CA ILE A 138 -23.00 -1.02 -0.78
C ILE A 138 -21.95 -1.59 0.17
N ILE A 139 -21.32 -2.70 -0.21
CA ILE A 139 -20.23 -3.31 0.55
C ILE A 139 -18.94 -3.11 -0.25
N ASP A 140 -18.13 -2.14 0.16
CA ASP A 140 -16.86 -1.82 -0.48
C ASP A 140 -15.72 -2.71 0.04
N GLU A 141 -14.75 -2.97 -0.82
CA GLU A 141 -13.65 -3.91 -0.62
C GLU A 141 -14.08 -5.28 -0.05
N VAL A 142 -15.18 -5.84 -0.57
CA VAL A 142 -15.82 -7.06 -0.03
C VAL A 142 -14.88 -8.26 0.09
N HIS A 143 -13.80 -8.32 -0.69
CA HIS A 143 -12.75 -9.35 -0.58
C HIS A 143 -12.00 -9.35 0.76
N MET A 144 -12.19 -8.31 1.59
CA MET A 144 -11.63 -8.18 2.93
C MET A 144 -12.46 -8.88 4.02
N LEU A 145 -13.67 -9.34 3.70
CA LEU A 145 -14.50 -10.14 4.62
C LEU A 145 -13.82 -11.48 4.97
N THR A 146 -14.08 -11.98 6.19
CA THR A 146 -13.67 -13.34 6.55
C THR A 146 -14.54 -14.38 5.85
N THR A 147 -14.05 -15.62 5.75
CA THR A 147 -14.79 -16.74 5.14
C THR A 147 -16.14 -16.96 5.83
N GLU A 148 -16.20 -16.82 7.15
CA GLU A 148 -17.45 -16.99 7.91
C GLU A 148 -18.45 -15.86 7.63
N ALA A 149 -17.95 -14.63 7.41
CA ALA A 149 -18.77 -13.49 7.01
C ALA A 149 -19.36 -13.67 5.60
N PHE A 150 -18.57 -14.21 4.65
CA PHE A 150 -19.10 -14.60 3.33
C PHE A 150 -20.21 -15.64 3.41
N ASN A 151 -20.05 -16.67 4.25
CA ASN A 151 -21.09 -17.68 4.42
C ASN A 151 -22.39 -17.12 5.00
N ALA A 152 -22.29 -16.12 5.89
CA ALA A 152 -23.47 -15.41 6.40
C ALA A 152 -24.18 -14.61 5.29
N LEU A 153 -23.40 -13.97 4.40
CA LEU A 153 -23.91 -13.20 3.27
C LEU A 153 -24.62 -14.10 2.23
N LEU A 154 -24.14 -15.34 2.03
CA LEU A 154 -24.70 -16.28 1.05
C LEU A 154 -26.19 -16.53 1.27
N LYS A 155 -26.65 -16.65 2.52
CA LYS A 155 -28.07 -16.88 2.82
C LYS A 155 -28.94 -15.76 2.24
N THR A 156 -28.49 -14.51 2.32
CA THR A 156 -29.23 -13.36 1.79
C THR A 156 -29.10 -13.21 0.27
N LEU A 157 -28.01 -13.70 -0.33
CA LEU A 157 -27.85 -13.75 -1.79
C LEU A 157 -28.63 -14.91 -2.43
N GLU A 158 -28.87 -15.99 -1.69
CA GLU A 158 -29.66 -17.14 -2.14
C GLU A 158 -31.16 -16.87 -2.05
N GLU A 159 -31.61 -16.25 -0.96
CA GLU A 159 -33.00 -15.92 -0.70
C GLU A 159 -33.13 -14.40 -0.47
N PRO A 160 -32.99 -13.58 -1.54
CA PRO A 160 -32.99 -12.13 -1.40
C PRO A 160 -34.38 -11.63 -0.97
N PRO A 161 -34.46 -10.81 0.10
CA PRO A 161 -35.71 -10.16 0.47
C PRO A 161 -36.18 -9.23 -0.66
N PRO A 162 -37.51 -9.03 -0.83
CA PRO A 162 -38.03 -8.12 -1.85
C PRO A 162 -37.55 -6.69 -1.57
N ASN A 163 -37.29 -5.93 -2.64
CA ASN A 163 -36.87 -4.53 -2.57
C ASN A 163 -35.50 -4.29 -1.89
N ILE A 164 -34.67 -5.33 -1.74
CA ILE A 164 -33.28 -5.20 -1.31
C ILE A 164 -32.36 -5.34 -2.53
N VAL A 165 -31.40 -4.44 -2.66
CA VAL A 165 -30.35 -4.51 -3.68
C VAL A 165 -28.98 -4.47 -3.00
N MET A 166 -28.14 -5.47 -3.26
CA MET A 166 -26.76 -5.51 -2.79
C MET A 166 -25.80 -5.12 -3.91
N ILE A 167 -24.86 -4.24 -3.63
CA ILE A 167 -23.78 -3.87 -4.53
C ILE A 167 -22.47 -4.18 -3.82
N LEU A 168 -21.79 -5.21 -4.30
CA LEU A 168 -20.50 -5.66 -3.78
C LEU A 168 -19.40 -5.05 -4.64
N ALA A 169 -18.53 -4.24 -4.06
CA ALA A 169 -17.38 -3.68 -4.77
C ALA A 169 -16.08 -4.35 -4.33
N THR A 170 -15.20 -4.69 -5.29
CA THR A 170 -13.90 -5.30 -5.00
C THR A 170 -12.84 -4.86 -6.00
N THR A 171 -11.60 -4.78 -5.54
CA THR A 171 -10.40 -4.68 -6.39
C THR A 171 -9.82 -6.04 -6.81
N ASP A 172 -10.27 -7.12 -6.17
CA ASP A 172 -9.79 -8.49 -6.41
C ASP A 172 -10.95 -9.49 -6.35
N ALA A 173 -11.54 -9.78 -7.52
CA ALA A 173 -12.62 -10.78 -7.63
C ALA A 173 -12.14 -12.23 -7.41
N HIS A 174 -10.84 -12.53 -7.56
CA HIS A 174 -10.34 -13.90 -7.40
C HIS A 174 -10.33 -14.37 -5.95
N ARG A 175 -10.31 -13.41 -5.01
CA ARG A 175 -10.43 -13.69 -3.58
C ARG A 175 -11.86 -13.96 -3.12
N LEU A 176 -12.86 -13.71 -3.96
CA LEU A 176 -14.25 -13.98 -3.61
C LEU A 176 -14.58 -15.46 -3.85
N PRO A 177 -15.38 -16.10 -2.98
CA PRO A 177 -15.91 -17.43 -3.26
C PRO A 177 -16.72 -17.45 -4.56
N ALA A 178 -16.52 -18.48 -5.39
CA ALA A 178 -17.27 -18.65 -6.64
C ALA A 178 -18.80 -18.68 -6.40
N THR A 179 -19.24 -19.15 -5.24
CA THR A 179 -20.64 -19.18 -4.80
C THR A 179 -21.26 -17.79 -4.63
N VAL A 180 -20.47 -16.78 -4.28
CA VAL A 180 -20.91 -15.38 -4.21
C VAL A 180 -20.98 -14.81 -5.63
N VAL A 181 -19.90 -14.98 -6.40
CA VAL A 181 -19.80 -14.44 -7.76
C VAL A 181 -20.93 -14.97 -8.66
N SER A 182 -21.31 -16.24 -8.54
CA SER A 182 -22.37 -16.84 -9.36
C SER A 182 -23.78 -16.32 -9.07
N ARG A 183 -23.97 -15.59 -7.96
CA ARG A 183 -25.27 -15.01 -7.55
C ARG A 183 -25.36 -13.52 -7.80
N CYS A 184 -24.28 -12.90 -8.28
CA CYS A 184 -24.25 -11.48 -8.59
C CYS A 184 -24.20 -11.25 -10.10
N GLN A 185 -24.84 -10.19 -10.56
CA GLN A 185 -24.57 -9.65 -11.89
C GLN A 185 -23.23 -8.92 -11.86
N ARG A 186 -22.22 -9.49 -12.53
CA ARG A 186 -20.84 -8.97 -12.51
C ARG A 186 -20.63 -7.88 -13.56
N PHE A 187 -20.00 -6.79 -13.14
CA PHE A 187 -19.51 -5.71 -13.98
C PHE A 187 -18.01 -5.51 -13.73
N ASP A 188 -17.22 -5.63 -14.80
CA ASP A 188 -15.77 -5.44 -14.78
C ASP A 188 -15.44 -4.02 -15.26
N PHE A 189 -15.02 -3.19 -14.31
CA PHE A 189 -14.49 -1.84 -14.51
C PHE A 189 -13.06 -1.92 -15.01
N LYS A 190 -12.76 -1.14 -16.04
CA LYS A 190 -11.43 -1.07 -16.65
C LYS A 190 -10.66 0.14 -16.11
N ARG A 191 -9.33 0.11 -16.26
CA ARG A 191 -8.54 1.34 -16.07
C ARG A 191 -8.98 2.37 -17.11
N LEU A 192 -9.02 3.62 -16.69
CA LEU A 192 -9.31 4.73 -17.59
C LEU A 192 -8.14 4.91 -18.56
N SER A 193 -8.45 5.35 -19.77
CA SER A 193 -7.42 5.81 -20.69
C SER A 193 -6.82 7.12 -20.17
N ASN A 194 -5.61 7.47 -20.62
CA ASN A 194 -5.04 8.77 -20.26
C ASN A 194 -5.91 9.92 -20.79
N GLU A 195 -6.53 9.75 -21.95
CA GLU A 195 -7.45 10.72 -22.55
C GLU A 195 -8.68 10.95 -21.66
N ASP A 196 -9.32 9.88 -21.18
CA ASP A 196 -10.47 9.98 -20.25
C ASP A 196 -10.08 10.72 -18.96
N VAL A 197 -8.88 10.45 -18.42
CA VAL A 197 -8.38 11.13 -17.21
C VAL A 197 -8.11 12.60 -17.50
N ILE A 198 -7.43 12.93 -18.60
CA ILE A 198 -7.11 14.31 -18.99
C ILE A 198 -8.40 15.11 -19.17
N ASN A 199 -9.36 14.59 -19.95
CA ASN A 199 -10.64 15.27 -20.19
C ASN A 199 -11.35 15.58 -18.87
N ARG A 200 -11.35 14.63 -17.93
CA ARG A 200 -11.95 14.87 -16.62
C ARG A 200 -11.18 15.90 -15.78
N LEU A 201 -9.85 15.90 -15.84
CA LEU A 201 -9.05 16.91 -15.14
C LEU A 201 -9.26 18.32 -15.74
N ILE A 202 -9.47 18.43 -17.05
CA ILE A 202 -9.82 19.70 -17.70
C ILE A 202 -11.13 20.23 -17.12
N GLU A 203 -12.17 19.39 -17.05
CA GLU A 203 -13.46 19.79 -16.45
C GLU A 203 -13.31 20.28 -14.99
N VAL A 204 -12.45 19.63 -14.21
CA VAL A 204 -12.13 20.04 -12.83
C VAL A 204 -11.39 21.37 -12.82
N CYS A 205 -10.38 21.55 -13.69
CA CYS A 205 -9.63 22.80 -13.79
C CYS A 205 -10.52 23.97 -14.19
N ASP A 206 -11.38 23.79 -15.19
CA ASP A 206 -12.30 24.82 -15.67
C ASP A 206 -13.25 25.28 -14.58
N ALA A 207 -13.74 24.35 -13.76
CA ALA A 207 -14.72 24.65 -12.73
C ALA A 207 -14.14 25.14 -11.40
N GLU A 208 -12.87 24.81 -11.11
CA GLU A 208 -12.11 25.34 -9.97
C GLU A 208 -11.28 26.58 -10.33
N GLU A 209 -11.36 27.06 -11.57
CA GLU A 209 -10.58 28.19 -12.11
C GLU A 209 -9.05 27.98 -11.94
N ILE A 210 -8.58 26.76 -12.24
CA ILE A 210 -7.17 26.36 -12.14
C ILE A 210 -6.49 26.56 -13.49
N GLU A 211 -5.55 27.49 -13.54
CA GLU A 211 -4.65 27.66 -14.69
C GLU A 211 -3.51 26.63 -14.63
N THR A 212 -3.31 25.87 -15.71
CA THR A 212 -2.27 24.83 -15.78
C THR A 212 -1.84 24.57 -17.22
N GLU A 213 -0.55 24.29 -17.41
CA GLU A 213 -0.04 23.88 -18.72
C GLU A 213 -0.60 22.49 -19.11
N PRO A 214 -0.95 22.25 -20.39
CA PRO A 214 -1.48 20.95 -20.84
C PRO A 214 -0.58 19.75 -20.49
N ALA A 215 0.75 19.95 -20.52
CA ALA A 215 1.73 18.93 -20.17
C ALA A 215 1.60 18.43 -18.72
N VAL A 216 1.15 19.29 -17.79
CA VAL A 216 0.91 18.92 -16.39
C VAL A 216 -0.20 17.88 -16.29
N LEU A 217 -1.30 18.06 -17.02
CA LEU A 217 -2.42 17.11 -17.01
C LEU A 217 -2.00 15.75 -17.60
N GLU A 218 -1.18 15.74 -18.65
CA GLU A 218 -0.60 14.52 -19.21
C GLU A 218 0.33 13.80 -18.21
N MET A 219 1.10 14.56 -17.44
CA MET A 219 1.95 14.01 -16.39
C MET A 219 1.15 13.38 -15.26
N ILE A 220 0.08 14.05 -14.80
CA ILE A 220 -0.84 13.52 -13.78
C ILE A 220 -1.50 12.24 -14.30
N ALA A 221 -2.06 12.25 -15.50
CA ALA A 221 -2.75 11.09 -16.08
C ALA A 221 -1.85 9.87 -16.18
N ARG A 222 -0.60 10.05 -16.64
CA ARG A 222 0.42 8.99 -16.68
C ARG A 222 0.77 8.48 -15.28
N SER A 223 0.90 9.38 -14.31
CA SER A 223 1.25 9.06 -12.91
C SER A 223 0.11 8.36 -12.16
N ALA A 224 -1.13 8.60 -12.56
CA ALA A 224 -2.33 8.02 -11.96
C ALA A 224 -2.65 6.61 -12.44
N TRP A 225 -2.02 6.12 -13.53
CA TRP A 225 -2.21 4.76 -14.06
C TRP A 225 -3.69 4.35 -14.27
N GLY A 226 -4.52 5.30 -14.70
CA GLY A 226 -5.95 5.12 -14.96
C GLY A 226 -6.86 5.14 -13.71
N SER A 227 -6.35 5.63 -12.57
CA SER A 227 -7.10 5.88 -11.34
C SER A 227 -7.49 7.37 -11.25
N LEU A 228 -8.75 7.70 -11.54
CA LEU A 228 -9.21 9.09 -11.51
C LEU A 228 -9.07 9.72 -10.12
N ARG A 229 -9.38 8.94 -9.07
CA ARG A 229 -9.20 9.38 -7.69
C ARG A 229 -7.75 9.78 -7.40
N ASP A 230 -6.77 9.02 -7.91
CA ASP A 230 -5.37 9.35 -7.70
C ASP A 230 -4.99 10.59 -8.54
N ALA A 231 -5.52 10.74 -9.75
CA ALA A 231 -5.32 11.91 -10.60
C ALA A 231 -5.86 13.21 -9.96
N GLU A 232 -7.09 13.20 -9.45
CA GLU A 232 -7.72 14.35 -8.79
C GLU A 232 -6.95 14.76 -7.53
N ASN A 233 -6.44 13.79 -6.75
CA ASN A 233 -5.59 14.09 -5.58
C ASN A 233 -4.28 14.77 -5.99
N LEU A 234 -3.64 14.34 -7.08
CA LEU A 234 -2.41 14.94 -7.56
C LEU A 234 -2.65 16.37 -8.08
N LEU A 235 -3.75 16.58 -8.80
CA LEU A 235 -4.16 17.92 -9.26
C LEU A 235 -4.42 18.85 -8.07
N GLU A 236 -5.18 18.39 -7.06
CA GLU A 236 -5.44 19.16 -5.84
C GLU A 236 -4.13 19.53 -5.13
N GLN A 237 -3.20 18.58 -5.02
CA GLN A 237 -1.92 18.83 -4.36
C GLN A 237 -1.08 19.88 -5.11
N LEU A 238 -1.08 19.86 -6.45
CA LEU A 238 -0.43 20.86 -7.28
C LEU A 238 -1.08 22.23 -7.13
N PHE A 239 -2.42 22.28 -7.15
CA PHE A 239 -3.18 23.51 -6.97
C PHE A 239 -2.91 24.16 -5.62
N VAL A 240 -2.95 23.38 -4.53
CA VAL A 240 -2.67 23.88 -3.17
C VAL A 240 -1.22 24.35 -3.02
N SER A 241 -0.27 23.69 -3.70
CA SER A 241 1.16 24.00 -3.56
C SER A 241 1.60 25.20 -4.40
N TYR A 242 1.04 25.38 -5.60
CA TYR A 242 1.53 26.35 -6.58
C TYR A 242 0.43 27.24 -7.18
N GLY A 243 -0.81 26.75 -7.29
CA GLY A 243 -1.90 27.47 -7.94
C GLY A 243 -2.46 28.67 -7.16
N GLN A 244 -2.27 28.70 -5.83
CA GLN A 244 -2.86 29.74 -4.96
C GLN A 244 -1.96 30.98 -4.72
N SER A 245 -0.74 31.03 -5.27
CA SER A 245 0.26 32.06 -4.91
C SER A 245 0.96 32.70 -6.11
N GLY A 246 0.26 33.55 -6.87
CA GLY A 246 0.92 34.55 -7.71
C GLY A 246 1.45 35.74 -6.90
N GLU A 247 2.51 36.42 -7.36
CA GLU A 247 3.17 37.54 -6.65
C GLU A 247 2.23 38.71 -6.28
N ASN A 248 1.03 38.78 -6.88
CA ASN A 248 0.03 39.83 -6.66
C ASN A 248 -1.33 39.31 -6.12
N GLY A 249 -1.41 38.04 -5.70
CA GLY A 249 -2.69 37.42 -5.29
C GLY A 249 -3.57 36.96 -6.45
N GLU A 250 -3.02 36.93 -7.67
CA GLU A 250 -3.65 36.30 -8.84
C GLU A 250 -3.32 34.79 -8.87
N PRO A 251 -4.19 33.96 -9.47
CA PRO A 251 -3.89 32.56 -9.74
C PRO A 251 -2.58 32.46 -10.53
N SER A 252 -1.66 31.60 -10.11
CA SER A 252 -0.48 31.29 -10.91
C SER A 252 -0.76 30.05 -11.73
N GLU A 253 -0.48 30.13 -13.03
CA GLU A 253 -0.46 28.95 -13.89
C GLU A 253 0.51 27.91 -13.32
N ILE A 254 0.04 26.67 -13.17
CA ILE A 254 0.85 25.54 -12.74
C ILE A 254 1.70 25.08 -13.92
N THR A 255 3.02 25.19 -13.76
CA THR A 255 4.00 24.89 -14.81
C THR A 255 4.45 23.43 -14.80
N GLU A 256 4.98 22.93 -15.93
CA GLU A 256 5.57 21.59 -16.03
C GLU A 256 6.69 21.38 -14.98
N SER A 257 7.51 22.40 -14.73
CA SER A 257 8.61 22.30 -13.76
C SER A 257 8.13 22.05 -12.33
N GLN A 258 7.07 22.76 -11.90
CA GLN A 258 6.46 22.58 -10.59
C GLN A 258 5.80 21.20 -10.47
N ALA A 259 5.14 20.74 -11.54
CA ALA A 259 4.57 19.40 -11.59
C ALA A 259 5.65 18.31 -11.48
N ARG A 260 6.78 18.47 -12.16
CA ARG A 260 7.91 17.53 -12.07
C ARG A 260 8.45 17.43 -10.65
N GLU A 261 8.66 18.57 -10.00
CA GLU A 261 9.17 18.64 -8.64
C GLU A 261 8.23 17.91 -7.66
N LEU A 262 6.94 18.24 -7.66
CA LEU A 262 5.98 17.67 -6.71
C LEU A 262 5.69 16.19 -6.97
N LEU A 263 5.60 15.78 -8.23
CA LEU A 263 5.39 14.38 -8.59
C LEU A 263 6.65 13.51 -8.38
N GLY A 264 7.79 14.12 -8.01
CA GLY A 264 9.06 13.43 -7.93
C GLY A 264 9.44 12.81 -9.26
N LEU A 265 9.15 13.50 -10.36
CA LEU A 265 9.53 13.10 -11.70
C LEU A 265 10.88 13.72 -12.01
N GLY A 266 11.86 12.86 -12.28
CA GLY A 266 13.21 13.31 -12.60
C GLY A 266 13.22 14.14 -13.88
N ASP A 267 14.29 14.89 -14.07
CA ASP A 267 14.54 15.52 -15.35
C ASP A 267 14.60 14.44 -16.45
N THR A 268 13.70 14.57 -17.44
CA THR A 268 13.60 13.61 -18.54
C THR A 268 14.92 13.51 -19.30
N ALA A 269 15.66 14.61 -19.45
CA ALA A 269 16.96 14.60 -20.12
C ALA A 269 17.96 13.72 -19.37
N ILE A 270 18.00 13.84 -18.04
CA ILE A 270 18.92 13.08 -17.18
C ILE A 270 18.54 11.60 -17.12
N SER A 271 17.24 11.29 -16.99
CA SER A 271 16.74 9.91 -17.07
C SER A 271 17.02 9.28 -18.44
N THR A 272 16.93 10.05 -19.52
CA THR A 272 17.25 9.62 -20.89
C THR A 272 18.75 9.39 -21.05
N GLU A 273 19.60 10.25 -20.48
CA GLU A 273 21.05 10.08 -20.44
C GLU A 273 21.44 8.78 -19.72
N LEU A 274 20.87 8.52 -18.55
CA LEU A 274 21.13 7.30 -17.79
C LEU A 274 20.62 6.05 -18.53
N ALA A 275 19.41 6.10 -19.10
CA ALA A 275 18.87 5.01 -19.91
C ALA A 275 19.76 4.71 -21.13
N THR A 276 20.26 5.74 -21.81
CA THR A 276 21.15 5.61 -22.96
C THR A 276 22.48 4.95 -22.56
N ALA A 277 23.08 5.37 -21.44
CA ALA A 277 24.31 4.75 -20.92
C ALA A 277 24.09 3.26 -20.58
N LEU A 278 22.95 2.91 -19.97
CA LEU A 278 22.60 1.53 -19.67
C LEU A 278 22.40 0.67 -20.93
N LEU A 279 21.71 1.20 -21.95
CA LEU A 279 21.53 0.53 -23.24
C LEU A 279 22.86 0.33 -23.98
N ALA A 280 23.82 1.25 -23.82
CA ALA A 280 25.18 1.13 -24.34
C ALA A 280 26.09 0.20 -23.51
N LYS A 281 25.63 -0.28 -22.34
CA LYS A 281 26.43 -0.99 -21.33
C LYS A 281 27.61 -0.19 -20.79
N ASP A 282 27.50 1.13 -20.80
CA ASP A 282 28.52 2.02 -20.25
C ASP A 282 28.29 2.25 -18.75
N ALA A 283 28.88 1.38 -17.94
CA ALA A 283 28.80 1.47 -16.49
C ALA A 283 29.46 2.75 -15.95
N ALA A 284 30.55 3.22 -16.59
CA ALA A 284 31.28 4.40 -16.14
C ALA A 284 30.43 5.66 -16.32
N GLN A 285 29.81 5.82 -17.49
CA GLN A 285 28.91 6.94 -17.75
C GLN A 285 27.66 6.88 -16.85
N ALA A 286 27.06 5.71 -16.68
CA ALA A 286 25.88 5.55 -15.83
C ALA A 286 26.16 5.91 -14.36
N LEU A 287 27.30 5.48 -13.80
CA LEU A 287 27.73 5.87 -12.46
C LEU A 287 28.08 7.36 -12.36
N THR A 288 28.64 7.94 -13.42
CA THR A 288 28.94 9.38 -13.48
C THR A 288 27.66 10.22 -13.37
N VAL A 289 26.60 9.83 -14.07
CA VAL A 289 25.28 10.49 -13.96
C VAL A 289 24.74 10.39 -12.54
N ILE A 290 24.74 9.20 -11.93
CA ILE A 290 24.24 9.01 -10.56
C ILE A 290 25.02 9.87 -9.56
N ASN A 291 26.35 9.85 -9.61
CA ASN A 291 27.19 10.63 -8.71
C ASN A 291 26.97 12.14 -8.90
N ARG A 292 26.87 12.61 -10.15
CA ARG A 292 26.60 14.02 -10.47
C ARG A 292 25.27 14.48 -9.87
N GLU A 293 24.21 13.69 -10.03
CA GLU A 293 22.89 14.04 -9.51
C GLU A 293 22.80 13.89 -7.99
N SER A 294 23.47 12.90 -7.42
CA SER A 294 23.59 12.75 -5.97
C SER A 294 24.31 13.94 -5.32
N GLN A 295 25.37 14.46 -5.94
CA GLN A 295 26.10 15.65 -5.46
C GLN A 295 25.27 16.94 -5.57
N ARG A 296 24.34 16.99 -6.53
CA ARG A 296 23.38 18.09 -6.68
C ARG A 296 22.21 18.01 -5.70
N GLY A 297 22.10 16.93 -4.93
CA GLY A 297 20.99 16.69 -4.02
C GLY A 297 19.68 16.32 -4.74
N ALA A 298 19.75 15.85 -5.99
CA ALA A 298 18.58 15.44 -6.74
C ALA A 298 17.92 14.18 -6.12
N ASP A 299 16.60 14.02 -6.34
CA ASP A 299 15.90 12.82 -5.92
C ASP A 299 16.29 11.62 -6.81
N LEU A 300 17.09 10.71 -6.26
CA LEU A 300 17.52 9.50 -6.97
C LEU A 300 16.35 8.53 -7.24
N ARG A 301 15.24 8.63 -6.51
CA ARG A 301 14.02 7.86 -6.80
C ARG A 301 13.36 8.37 -8.07
N ALA A 302 13.31 9.69 -8.22
CA ALA A 302 12.81 10.37 -9.41
C ALA A 302 13.63 9.99 -10.65
N LEU A 303 14.97 10.01 -10.50
CA LEU A 303 15.89 9.57 -11.54
C LEU A 303 15.70 8.08 -11.90
N HIS A 304 15.56 7.20 -10.89
CA HIS A 304 15.31 5.77 -11.08
C HIS A 304 14.00 5.52 -11.83
N SER A 305 12.88 6.11 -11.38
CA SER A 305 11.57 5.96 -12.01
C SER A 305 11.58 6.45 -13.45
N GLY A 306 12.10 7.66 -13.70
CA GLY A 306 12.20 8.21 -15.05
C GLY A 306 13.09 7.37 -15.98
N THR A 307 14.15 6.77 -15.44
CA THR A 307 15.02 5.86 -16.22
C THR A 307 14.28 4.56 -16.59
N VAL A 308 13.50 4.00 -15.67
CA VAL A 308 12.66 2.83 -15.92
C VAL A 308 11.61 3.14 -17.01
N ASP A 309 10.98 4.32 -16.96
CA ASP A 309 10.02 4.74 -17.99
C ASP A 309 10.68 4.90 -19.36
N ALA A 310 11.87 5.52 -19.44
CA ALA A 310 12.64 5.64 -20.67
C ALA A 310 13.03 4.27 -21.27
N LEU A 311 13.46 3.33 -20.42
CA LEU A 311 13.77 1.96 -20.83
C LEU A 311 12.53 1.17 -21.25
N ARG A 312 11.36 1.43 -20.64
CA ARG A 312 10.08 0.85 -21.06
C ARG A 312 9.69 1.33 -22.44
N VAL A 313 9.86 2.62 -22.75
CA VAL A 313 9.65 3.16 -24.10
C VAL A 313 10.58 2.49 -25.11
N ALA A 314 11.87 2.38 -24.78
CA ALA A 314 12.85 1.65 -25.60
C ALA A 314 12.44 0.18 -25.84
N LEU A 315 11.90 -0.50 -24.82
CA LEU A 315 11.41 -1.88 -24.92
C LEU A 315 10.24 -2.00 -25.91
N LEU A 316 9.23 -1.13 -25.78
CA LEU A 316 8.03 -1.14 -26.63
C LEU A 316 8.38 -0.87 -28.10
N LEU A 317 9.22 0.14 -28.36
CA LEU A 317 9.74 0.44 -29.70
C LEU A 317 10.50 -0.76 -30.28
N LYS A 318 11.36 -1.41 -29.47
CA LYS A 318 12.11 -2.58 -29.91
C LYS A 318 11.23 -3.79 -30.19
N ALA A 319 10.09 -3.89 -29.51
CA ALA A 319 9.10 -4.94 -29.70
C ALA A 319 8.15 -4.67 -30.88
N GLY A 320 8.26 -3.52 -31.55
CA GLY A 320 7.40 -3.13 -32.68
C GLY A 320 5.99 -2.68 -32.24
N VAL A 321 5.83 -2.23 -31.00
CA VAL A 321 4.58 -1.66 -30.48
C VAL A 321 4.67 -0.14 -30.61
N GLU A 322 4.19 0.40 -31.74
CA GLU A 322 4.26 1.83 -32.07
C GLU A 322 3.04 2.61 -31.55
N ASP A 323 1.85 1.99 -31.50
CA ASP A 323 0.55 2.61 -31.16
C ASP A 323 0.43 3.23 -29.75
N SER A 324 1.43 3.08 -28.87
CA SER A 324 1.34 3.44 -27.45
C SER A 324 2.26 4.58 -27.01
N ILE A 325 3.08 5.11 -27.91
CA ILE A 325 4.08 6.13 -27.61
C ILE A 325 3.75 7.31 -28.52
N SER A 326 3.49 8.48 -27.94
CA SER A 326 3.27 9.73 -28.68
C SER A 326 4.30 9.84 -29.81
N GLU A 327 3.86 9.58 -31.03
CA GLU A 327 4.70 9.57 -32.22
C GLU A 327 5.30 10.97 -32.38
N GLY A 328 6.63 11.05 -32.50
CA GLY A 328 7.31 12.30 -32.85
C GLY A 328 7.88 13.14 -31.69
N SER A 329 7.77 12.71 -30.43
CA SER A 329 8.52 13.38 -29.35
C SER A 329 10.04 13.18 -29.50
N GLU A 330 10.83 14.23 -29.24
CA GLU A 330 12.30 14.17 -29.24
C GLU A 330 12.81 13.04 -28.32
N PHE A 331 12.13 12.84 -27.19
CA PHE A 331 12.35 11.73 -26.27
C PHE A 331 12.18 10.35 -26.92
N ALA A 332 11.07 10.09 -27.62
CA ALA A 332 10.82 8.81 -28.30
C ALA A 332 11.85 8.55 -29.40
N THR A 333 12.25 9.58 -30.15
CA THR A 333 13.28 9.44 -31.20
C THR A 333 14.65 9.12 -30.59
N THR A 334 15.02 9.75 -29.48
CA THR A 334 16.26 9.48 -28.75
C THR A 334 16.28 8.06 -28.20
N MET A 335 15.20 7.60 -27.59
CA MET A 335 15.08 6.23 -27.08
C MET A 335 15.04 5.19 -28.20
N SER A 336 14.41 5.48 -29.33
CA SER A 336 14.48 4.63 -30.52
C SER A 336 15.92 4.46 -31.00
N ALA A 337 16.67 5.57 -31.13
CA ALA A 337 18.06 5.55 -31.56
C ALA A 337 18.96 4.77 -30.57
N ALA A 338 18.80 4.99 -29.27
CA ALA A 338 19.55 4.28 -28.22
C ALA A 338 19.19 2.78 -28.14
N ALA A 339 17.94 2.40 -28.44
CA ALA A 339 17.48 1.01 -28.42
C ALA A 339 17.89 0.19 -29.65
N ARG A 340 18.26 0.84 -30.77
CA ARG A 340 18.69 0.16 -32.01
C ARG A 340 19.85 -0.83 -31.78
N PRO A 341 20.98 -0.46 -31.14
CA PRO A 341 22.09 -1.40 -30.91
C PRO A 341 21.79 -2.45 -29.82
N ALA A 342 20.88 -2.16 -28.89
CA ALA A 342 20.56 -3.07 -27.78
C ALA A 342 19.68 -4.25 -28.24
N LYS A 343 19.90 -5.44 -27.66
CA LYS A 343 19.03 -6.61 -27.86
C LYS A 343 17.84 -6.58 -26.90
N LEU A 344 16.70 -7.15 -27.29
CA LEU A 344 15.50 -7.19 -26.42
C LEU A 344 15.79 -7.81 -25.04
N ASN A 345 16.52 -8.93 -24.99
CA ASN A 345 16.93 -9.58 -23.74
C ASN A 345 17.83 -8.71 -22.87
N GLN A 346 18.61 -7.80 -23.47
CA GLN A 346 19.43 -6.85 -22.72
C GLN A 346 18.54 -5.80 -22.04
N ILE A 347 17.55 -5.26 -22.74
CA ILE A 347 16.60 -4.29 -22.16
C ILE A 347 15.84 -4.93 -21.00
N LEU A 348 15.41 -6.19 -21.16
CA LEU A 348 14.77 -6.97 -20.09
C LEU A 348 15.70 -7.19 -18.88
N HIS A 349 16.98 -7.51 -19.11
CA HIS A 349 17.97 -7.65 -18.03
C HIS A 349 18.17 -6.33 -17.26
N ILE A 350 18.26 -5.21 -17.98
CA ILE A 350 18.41 -3.88 -17.38
C ILE A 350 17.19 -3.54 -16.51
N LEU A 351 15.98 -3.68 -17.06
CA LEU A 351 14.73 -3.40 -16.34
C LEU A 351 14.56 -4.30 -15.11
N THR A 352 14.86 -5.59 -15.20
CA THR A 352 14.78 -6.50 -14.05
C THR A 352 15.86 -6.23 -13.00
N SER A 353 17.04 -5.74 -13.40
CA SER A 353 18.09 -5.32 -12.48
C SER A 353 17.71 -4.05 -11.72
N LEU A 354 17.20 -3.04 -12.43
CA LEU A 354 16.67 -1.81 -11.84
C LEU A 354 15.47 -2.07 -10.93
N GLY A 355 14.60 -3.02 -11.28
CA GLY A 355 13.44 -3.40 -10.46
C GLY A 355 13.80 -4.05 -9.11
N LYS A 356 15.03 -4.55 -8.94
CA LYS A 356 15.53 -5.09 -7.67
C LYS A 356 16.15 -4.02 -6.76
N ALA A 357 16.37 -2.81 -7.25
CA ALA A 357 16.92 -1.72 -6.46
C ALA A 357 15.94 -1.34 -5.33
N ASP A 358 16.32 -1.55 -4.08
CA ASP A 358 15.50 -1.13 -2.94
C ASP A 358 15.69 0.37 -2.68
N MET A 359 14.91 1.17 -3.41
CA MET A 359 14.88 2.62 -3.25
C MET A 359 14.08 3.08 -2.01
N LYS A 360 13.43 2.16 -1.25
CA LYS A 360 12.53 2.51 -0.14
C LYS A 360 13.26 2.80 1.17
N VAL A 361 14.39 2.12 1.41
CA VAL A 361 15.06 2.10 2.73
C VAL A 361 16.02 3.27 2.96
N SER A 362 16.50 3.95 1.90
CA SER A 362 17.40 5.10 2.03
C SER A 362 17.23 6.07 0.86
N SER A 363 16.51 7.18 1.06
CA SER A 363 16.38 8.25 0.05
C SER A 363 17.70 9.00 -0.22
N SER A 364 18.69 8.88 0.67
CA SER A 364 19.95 9.62 0.62
C SER A 364 21.17 8.82 0.18
N SER A 365 21.06 7.50 0.00
CA SER A 365 22.20 6.67 -0.42
C SER A 365 22.10 6.37 -1.92
N PRO A 366 23.13 6.71 -2.72
CA PRO A 366 23.17 6.34 -4.15
C PRO A 366 23.43 4.85 -4.37
N LEU A 367 23.95 4.15 -3.36
CA LEU A 367 24.44 2.77 -3.45
C LEU A 367 23.42 1.76 -4.03
N PRO A 368 22.11 1.75 -3.66
CA PRO A 368 21.15 0.82 -4.23
C PRO A 368 21.01 0.97 -5.75
N LEU A 369 21.03 2.22 -6.25
CA LEU A 369 20.93 2.51 -7.68
C LEU A 369 22.25 2.18 -8.39
N GLU A 370 23.39 2.53 -7.79
CA GLU A 370 24.72 2.19 -8.32
C GLU A 370 24.91 0.68 -8.48
N LEU A 371 24.53 -0.11 -7.48
CA LEU A 371 24.58 -1.57 -7.54
C LEU A 371 23.67 -2.13 -8.63
N ALA A 372 22.46 -1.59 -8.79
CA ALA A 372 21.54 -2.01 -9.83
C ALA A 372 22.08 -1.70 -11.24
N VAL A 373 22.69 -0.53 -11.43
CA VAL A 373 23.36 -0.14 -12.68
C VAL A 373 24.55 -1.06 -12.99
N LEU A 374 25.36 -1.39 -11.99
CA LEU A 374 26.47 -2.33 -12.16
C LEU A 374 25.97 -3.73 -12.53
N GLN A 375 24.90 -4.22 -11.89
CA GLN A 375 24.28 -5.50 -12.25
C GLN A 375 23.67 -5.49 -13.65
N ALA A 376 23.07 -4.37 -14.06
CA ALA A 376 22.47 -4.20 -15.38
C ALA A 376 23.52 -4.16 -16.52
N THR A 377 24.71 -3.63 -16.23
CA THR A 377 25.81 -3.47 -17.21
C THR A 377 26.78 -4.65 -17.21
N THR A 378 26.90 -5.38 -16.10
CA THR A 378 27.73 -6.60 -16.01
C THR A 378 27.01 -7.82 -16.60
N ASN A 379 27.75 -8.61 -17.37
CA ASN A 379 27.24 -9.86 -17.92
C ASN A 379 27.46 -10.96 -16.86
N PRO A 380 26.44 -11.77 -16.49
CA PRO A 380 26.63 -12.86 -15.52
C PRO A 380 27.62 -13.95 -15.97
N ALA A 381 28.13 -13.89 -17.20
CA ALA A 381 29.03 -14.88 -17.79
C ALA A 381 30.54 -14.55 -17.68
N THR A 382 30.96 -13.42 -17.11
CA THR A 382 32.38 -12.98 -17.14
C THR A 382 33.12 -13.06 -15.79
N ASN A 383 32.54 -13.65 -14.74
CA ASN A 383 33.26 -13.93 -13.49
C ASN A 383 34.01 -15.27 -13.54
N ASN A 384 34.80 -15.49 -14.60
CA ASN A 384 35.93 -16.43 -14.59
C ASN A 384 37.21 -15.61 -14.77
N VAL A 385 37.60 -14.92 -13.70
CA VAL A 385 38.88 -14.21 -13.63
C VAL A 385 39.87 -15.12 -12.91
N ASP A 386 40.93 -15.47 -13.65
CA ASP A 386 42.27 -15.80 -13.19
C ASP A 386 42.51 -17.07 -12.37
N SER A 387 42.62 -18.19 -13.09
CA SER A 387 43.58 -19.26 -12.74
C SER A 387 44.21 -19.86 -14.01
N ARG A 388 44.88 -19.01 -14.79
CA ARG A 388 45.88 -19.45 -15.78
C ARG A 388 47.15 -18.64 -15.61
N ARG A 389 47.89 -18.92 -14.52
CA ARG A 389 49.34 -18.72 -14.50
C ARG A 389 50.01 -20.01 -14.99
N ASN A 390 50.71 -19.87 -16.11
CA ASN A 390 51.86 -20.63 -16.58
C ASN A 390 52.06 -22.07 -16.08
N THR A 391 51.94 -23.03 -16.99
CA THR A 391 53.06 -23.93 -17.34
C THR A 391 52.93 -24.38 -18.81
N GLU A 392 54.05 -24.34 -19.52
CA GLU A 392 54.27 -24.84 -20.87
C GLU A 392 54.11 -26.38 -21.00
N PRO A 393 53.94 -26.89 -22.23
CA PRO A 393 53.57 -28.28 -22.48
C PRO A 393 54.78 -29.20 -22.64
N ALA A 394 54.81 -30.31 -21.90
CA ALA A 394 55.71 -31.43 -22.16
C ALA A 394 54.90 -32.70 -22.43
N ALA A 395 55.15 -33.27 -23.61
CA ALA A 395 54.56 -34.50 -24.12
C ALA A 395 54.92 -35.72 -23.25
N ASN A 396 53.96 -36.63 -23.04
CA ASN A 396 54.21 -38.05 -23.31
C ASN A 396 52.92 -38.89 -23.46
N GLN A 397 53.03 -39.91 -24.30
CA GLN A 397 52.01 -40.81 -24.81
C GLN A 397 51.38 -41.76 -23.77
N PRO A 398 50.22 -42.38 -24.09
CA PRO A 398 49.45 -43.22 -23.18
C PRO A 398 49.83 -44.70 -23.26
N GLN A 399 49.82 -45.42 -22.13
CA GLN A 399 49.64 -46.88 -22.13
C GLN A 399 48.84 -47.39 -20.91
N PRO A 400 48.16 -48.54 -21.04
CA PRO A 400 46.98 -48.91 -20.26
C PRO A 400 47.29 -49.98 -19.21
N VAL A 401 46.70 -49.89 -18.00
CA VAL A 401 46.52 -51.05 -17.12
C VAL A 401 45.24 -50.88 -16.27
N ASN A 402 44.35 -51.85 -16.37
CA ASN A 402 43.31 -52.23 -15.40
C ASN A 402 43.45 -53.78 -15.26
N PRO A 403 42.95 -54.50 -14.22
CA PRO A 403 42.02 -54.07 -13.17
C PRO A 403 42.33 -54.57 -11.73
N GLN A 404 41.75 -53.92 -10.70
CA GLN A 404 40.99 -54.52 -9.59
C GLN A 404 40.87 -53.58 -8.37
N ALA A 405 39.67 -53.03 -8.15
CA ALA A 405 38.98 -52.94 -6.85
C ALA A 405 37.58 -52.32 -7.09
N GLN A 406 36.54 -53.16 -7.04
CA GLN A 406 35.15 -52.75 -7.19
C GLN A 406 34.58 -52.35 -5.83
N VAL A 407 34.08 -51.12 -5.72
CA VAL A 407 33.00 -50.76 -4.79
C VAL A 407 31.89 -50.12 -5.61
N SER A 408 30.73 -50.75 -5.58
CA SER A 408 29.51 -50.40 -6.32
C SER A 408 28.80 -49.17 -5.79
N VAL A 409 28.48 -48.22 -6.66
CA VAL A 409 27.26 -47.39 -6.55
C VAL A 409 26.62 -47.28 -7.94
N LYS A 410 25.38 -47.77 -8.06
CA LYS A 410 24.51 -47.60 -9.24
C LYS A 410 23.93 -46.18 -9.27
N PRO A 411 23.79 -45.55 -10.46
CA PRO A 411 22.94 -44.39 -10.66
C PRO A 411 21.53 -44.84 -11.07
N THR A 412 20.50 -44.28 -10.44
CA THR A 412 19.11 -44.42 -10.89
C THR A 412 18.53 -43.02 -11.06
N ILE A 413 18.15 -42.73 -12.30
CA ILE A 413 17.33 -41.61 -12.74
C ILE A 413 15.94 -41.75 -12.09
N GLY A 414 15.42 -40.68 -11.50
CA GLY A 414 14.10 -40.63 -10.89
C GLY A 414 13.44 -39.29 -11.11
N ASP A 415 12.23 -39.35 -11.66
CA ASP A 415 11.34 -38.25 -12.04
C ASP A 415 11.06 -37.26 -10.90
N SER A 416 10.97 -35.98 -11.26
CA SER A 416 10.59 -34.89 -10.36
C SER A 416 9.09 -34.91 -10.10
N GLU A 417 8.69 -35.44 -8.94
CA GLU A 417 7.37 -35.25 -8.35
C GLU A 417 7.27 -33.90 -7.61
N PHE A 418 6.10 -33.29 -7.71
CA PHE A 418 5.69 -32.05 -7.05
C PHE A 418 5.83 -32.12 -5.52
N GLU A 419 6.55 -31.17 -4.94
CA GLU A 419 6.73 -31.03 -3.49
C GLU A 419 5.47 -30.47 -2.81
N LYS A 420 4.94 -31.22 -1.83
CA LYS A 420 3.81 -30.82 -0.97
C LYS A 420 4.21 -29.69 0.01
N PRO A 421 3.26 -28.85 0.48
CA PRO A 421 3.55 -27.76 1.41
C PRO A 421 4.09 -28.26 2.76
N PRO A 422 4.88 -27.46 3.50
CA PRO A 422 5.61 -27.91 4.67
C PRO A 422 4.67 -28.30 5.83
N GLN A 423 4.96 -29.44 6.46
CA GLN A 423 4.27 -29.94 7.65
C GLN A 423 4.48 -29.00 8.85
N ARG A 424 3.42 -28.80 9.65
CA ARG A 424 3.44 -28.00 10.88
C ARG A 424 4.42 -28.61 11.89
N ARG A 425 5.34 -27.79 12.40
CA ARG A 425 6.25 -28.11 13.52
C ARG A 425 5.43 -28.35 14.80
N ASP A 426 5.71 -29.42 15.52
CA ASP A 426 5.16 -29.64 16.87
C ASP A 426 5.66 -28.57 17.85
N ARG A 427 4.77 -28.07 18.70
CA ARG A 427 5.03 -26.96 19.63
C ARG A 427 5.73 -27.47 20.89
N THR A 428 6.61 -26.66 21.46
CA THR A 428 7.29 -26.96 22.73
C THR A 428 6.35 -26.76 23.94
N PRO A 429 6.56 -27.47 25.06
CA PRO A 429 5.76 -27.29 26.29
C PRO A 429 5.77 -25.86 26.85
N ALA A 430 6.83 -25.08 26.60
CA ALA A 430 6.92 -23.67 26.97
C ALA A 430 6.02 -22.78 26.09
N GLU A 431 5.97 -23.04 24.79
CA GLU A 431 5.07 -22.36 23.84
C GLU A 431 3.60 -22.62 24.17
N GLU A 432 3.24 -23.84 24.56
CA GLU A 432 1.86 -24.16 24.95
C GLU A 432 1.41 -23.47 26.23
N LYS A 433 2.30 -23.35 27.22
CA LYS A 433 2.01 -22.61 28.46
C LYS A 433 1.87 -21.11 28.17
N TRP A 434 2.76 -20.54 27.37
CA TRP A 434 2.68 -19.11 27.03
C TRP A 434 1.43 -18.79 26.18
N ASP A 435 1.03 -19.68 25.26
CA ASP A 435 -0.20 -19.56 24.50
C ASP A 435 -1.45 -19.51 25.40
N LYS A 436 -1.45 -20.22 26.55
CA LYS A 436 -2.54 -20.13 27.55
C LYS A 436 -2.61 -18.74 28.20
N VAL A 437 -1.46 -18.11 28.49
CA VAL A 437 -1.40 -16.73 29.00
C VAL A 437 -1.95 -15.74 27.95
N ILE A 438 -1.54 -15.91 26.68
CA ILE A 438 -2.03 -15.09 25.57
C ILE A 438 -3.55 -15.27 25.38
N GLN A 439 -4.07 -16.49 25.50
CA GLN A 439 -5.52 -16.75 25.38
C GLN A 439 -6.33 -16.11 26.51
N LYS A 440 -5.84 -16.17 27.76
CA LYS A 440 -6.55 -15.59 28.91
C LYS A 440 -6.56 -14.06 28.87
N THR A 441 -5.51 -13.44 28.36
CA THR A 441 -5.41 -11.97 28.18
C THR A 441 -6.18 -11.43 26.97
N ARG A 442 -6.84 -12.28 26.16
CA ARG A 442 -7.67 -11.83 25.02
C ARG A 442 -9.03 -11.26 25.40
N ARG A 443 -9.57 -11.64 26.55
CA ARG A 443 -10.95 -11.29 26.97
C ARG A 443 -11.03 -10.01 27.82
N THR A 444 -9.90 -9.36 28.07
CA THR A 444 -9.85 -8.16 28.91
C THR A 444 -10.21 -6.91 28.12
N LYS A 445 -10.99 -6.04 28.75
CA LYS A 445 -11.38 -4.75 28.20
C LYS A 445 -10.21 -3.78 28.39
N ASN A 446 -9.39 -3.67 27.37
CA ASN A 446 -8.13 -2.92 27.38
C ASN A 446 -8.37 -1.43 27.03
N ARG A 447 -7.43 -0.55 27.38
CA ARG A 447 -7.55 0.90 27.23
C ARG A 447 -7.32 1.36 25.79
N ARG A 448 -6.20 0.95 25.18
CA ARG A 448 -5.80 1.39 23.83
C ARG A 448 -5.30 0.23 22.97
N PHE A 449 -4.60 -0.73 23.55
CA PHE A 449 -4.02 -1.87 22.85
C PHE A 449 -4.41 -3.19 23.48
N ALA A 450 -4.63 -4.22 22.67
CA ALA A 450 -4.90 -5.55 23.22
C ALA A 450 -3.60 -6.22 23.68
N VAL A 451 -3.55 -6.63 24.96
CA VAL A 451 -2.38 -7.25 25.60
C VAL A 451 -1.98 -8.56 24.90
N GLY A 452 -2.95 -9.42 24.56
CA GLY A 452 -2.67 -10.70 23.89
C GLY A 452 -1.89 -10.57 22.56
N PRO A 453 -2.31 -9.70 21.61
CA PRO A 453 -1.54 -9.39 20.41
C PRO A 453 -0.13 -8.83 20.65
N LEU A 454 0.06 -8.00 21.68
CA LEU A 454 1.37 -7.45 22.04
C LEU A 454 2.32 -8.54 22.55
N LEU A 455 1.79 -9.55 23.24
CA LEU A 455 2.53 -10.70 23.77
C LEU A 455 2.76 -11.84 22.75
N ARG A 456 2.19 -11.75 21.54
CA ARG A 456 2.38 -12.77 20.49
C ARG A 456 3.74 -12.67 19.79
N ASN A 457 4.34 -11.48 19.80
CA ASN A 457 5.59 -11.18 19.09
C ASN A 457 6.81 -11.08 20.01
N ILE A 458 6.73 -11.63 21.22
CA ILE A 458 7.85 -11.72 22.14
C ILE A 458 8.55 -13.08 22.01
N GLN A 459 9.82 -13.15 22.41
CA GLN A 459 10.47 -14.45 22.62
C GLN A 459 9.76 -15.16 23.79
N VAL A 460 9.42 -16.44 23.62
CA VAL A 460 8.71 -17.24 24.63
C VAL A 460 9.49 -17.16 25.95
N PRO A 461 8.91 -16.60 27.01
CA PRO A 461 9.63 -16.38 28.25
C PRO A 461 9.73 -17.69 29.04
N GLU A 462 10.95 -18.02 29.48
CA GLU A 462 11.19 -19.07 30.46
C GLU A 462 11.30 -18.44 31.86
N PRO A 463 10.53 -18.91 32.86
CA PRO A 463 10.63 -18.39 34.22
C PRO A 463 11.95 -18.86 34.86
N VAL A 464 12.74 -17.93 35.36
CA VAL A 464 14.01 -18.19 36.06
C VAL A 464 13.93 -17.49 37.42
N GLU A 465 14.18 -18.22 38.52
CA GLU A 465 14.26 -17.68 39.89
C GLU A 465 13.07 -16.78 40.30
N GLY A 466 11.83 -17.17 39.95
CA GLY A 466 10.63 -16.41 40.33
C GLY A 466 10.36 -15.16 39.47
N LYS A 467 11.13 -14.94 38.39
CA LYS A 467 10.97 -13.81 37.46
C LYS A 467 10.60 -14.28 36.05
N ILE A 468 9.79 -13.51 35.34
CA ILE A 468 9.44 -13.74 33.93
C ILE A 468 9.91 -12.58 33.05
N SER A 469 10.80 -12.87 32.11
CA SER A 469 11.44 -11.84 31.26
C SER A 469 10.76 -11.72 29.90
N LEU A 470 10.10 -10.60 29.63
CA LEU A 470 9.48 -10.32 28.33
C LEU A 470 10.47 -9.61 27.39
N ARG A 471 10.92 -10.30 26.34
CA ARG A 471 11.81 -9.74 25.30
C ARG A 471 11.01 -9.38 24.05
N PHE A 472 10.89 -8.09 23.77
CA PHE A 472 10.19 -7.57 22.59
C PHE A 472 11.13 -7.48 21.39
N LYS A 473 10.61 -7.77 20.18
CA LYS A 473 11.37 -7.68 18.92
C LYS A 473 11.55 -6.25 18.39
N SER A 474 10.81 -5.26 18.91
CA SER A 474 10.94 -3.86 18.52
C SER A 474 10.63 -2.90 19.68
N ASN A 475 11.27 -1.71 19.65
CA ASN A 475 11.01 -0.65 20.63
C ASN A 475 9.57 -0.12 20.54
N ALA A 476 8.96 -0.12 19.35
CA ALA A 476 7.56 0.27 19.17
C ALA A 476 6.58 -0.66 19.90
N LEU A 477 6.79 -1.98 19.83
CA LEU A 477 5.96 -2.96 20.54
C LEU A 477 6.12 -2.85 22.06
N LYS A 478 7.35 -2.61 22.53
CA LYS A 478 7.63 -2.34 23.95
C LYS A 478 6.90 -1.09 24.43
N ASN A 479 6.95 0.01 23.67
CA ASN A 479 6.31 1.26 24.04
C ASN A 479 4.78 1.13 24.12
N ASN A 480 4.17 0.47 23.12
CA ASN A 480 2.73 0.20 23.13
C ASN A 480 2.32 -0.72 24.30
N PHE A 481 3.18 -1.67 24.68
CA PHE A 481 2.96 -2.52 25.85
C PHE A 481 3.08 -1.74 27.16
N MET A 482 4.09 -0.89 27.31
CA MET A 482 4.25 -0.04 28.50
C MET A 482 3.06 0.91 28.67
N GLU A 483 2.60 1.54 27.58
CA GLU A 483 1.43 2.43 27.59
C GLU A 483 0.14 1.71 28.01
N GLU A 484 -0.02 0.43 27.65
CA GLU A 484 -1.16 -0.38 28.09
C GLU A 484 -1.01 -0.89 29.54
N MET A 485 0.23 -1.10 30.01
CA MET A 485 0.50 -1.52 31.40
C MET A 485 0.32 -0.39 32.43
N ASP A 486 0.14 0.86 31.99
CA ASP A 486 -0.33 1.97 32.85
C ASP A 486 -1.78 1.77 33.30
N ASP A 487 -2.57 0.96 32.59
CA ASP A 487 -3.93 0.63 33.01
C ASP A 487 -3.93 -0.49 34.07
N LYS A 488 -4.53 -0.19 35.23
CA LYS A 488 -4.58 -1.12 36.38
C LYS A 488 -5.30 -2.42 36.03
N ARG A 489 -6.34 -2.39 35.19
CA ARG A 489 -7.11 -3.59 34.81
C ARG A 489 -6.31 -4.49 33.87
N SER A 490 -5.62 -3.91 32.90
CA SER A 490 -4.70 -4.64 32.01
C SER A 490 -3.55 -5.29 32.78
N LYS A 491 -3.00 -4.60 33.79
CA LYS A 491 -1.95 -5.12 34.68
C LYS A 491 -2.44 -6.28 35.56
N ASP A 492 -3.59 -6.12 36.20
CA ASP A 492 -4.17 -7.15 37.07
C ASP A 492 -4.56 -8.41 36.27
N ALA A 493 -5.06 -8.22 35.05
CA ALA A 493 -5.41 -9.32 34.15
C ALA A 493 -4.18 -10.11 33.66
N LEU A 494 -3.08 -9.42 33.36
CA LEU A 494 -1.84 -10.08 32.98
C LEU A 494 -1.26 -10.88 34.15
N LYS A 495 -1.24 -10.28 35.36
CA LYS A 495 -0.82 -10.98 36.58
C LYS A 495 -1.67 -12.22 36.84
N ALA A 496 -3.00 -12.10 36.80
CA ALA A 496 -3.91 -13.23 36.98
C ALA A 496 -3.67 -14.34 35.94
N ALA A 497 -3.45 -13.97 34.67
CA ALA A 497 -3.18 -14.95 33.61
C ALA A 497 -1.83 -15.68 33.79
N ILE A 498 -0.80 -15.00 34.30
CA ILE A 498 0.51 -15.58 34.58
C ILE A 498 0.42 -16.51 35.81
N THR A 499 -0.17 -16.05 36.92
CA THR A 499 -0.32 -16.85 38.15
C THR A 499 -1.15 -18.11 37.91
N ASP A 500 -2.25 -18.01 37.15
CA ASP A 500 -3.12 -19.15 36.82
C ASP A 500 -2.48 -20.13 35.81
N THR A 501 -1.39 -19.76 35.16
CA THR A 501 -0.72 -20.63 34.17
C THR A 501 0.59 -21.22 34.70
N TYR A 502 1.30 -20.50 35.56
CA TYR A 502 2.57 -20.93 36.15
C TYR A 502 2.46 -21.37 37.61
N GLY A 503 1.32 -21.13 38.27
CA GLY A 503 1.02 -21.59 39.63
C GLY A 503 1.70 -20.80 40.75
N THR A 504 2.49 -19.78 40.41
CA THR A 504 3.19 -18.89 41.36
C THR A 504 3.06 -17.44 40.89
N GLU A 505 3.09 -16.49 41.83
CA GLU A 505 3.18 -15.07 41.50
C GLU A 505 4.61 -14.77 41.03
N LEU A 506 4.76 -14.45 39.74
CA LEU A 506 6.05 -14.17 39.11
C LEU A 506 6.25 -12.67 38.92
N GLU A 507 7.45 -12.17 39.23
CA GLU A 507 7.81 -10.77 39.01
C GLU A 507 8.13 -10.52 37.52
N LEU A 508 7.57 -9.46 36.93
CA LEU A 508 7.65 -9.17 35.51
C LEU A 508 8.85 -8.28 35.18
N VAL A 509 9.79 -8.79 34.38
CA VAL A 509 10.98 -8.04 33.93
C VAL A 509 10.86 -7.74 32.43
N ILE A 510 11.03 -6.49 32.03
CA ILE A 510 10.89 -6.04 30.62
C ILE A 510 12.26 -5.69 30.06
N ILE A 511 12.73 -6.44 29.06
CA ILE A 511 14.07 -6.29 28.48
C ILE A 511 13.99 -5.53 27.14
N SER A 512 14.91 -4.59 26.93
CA SER A 512 15.01 -3.80 25.70
C SER A 512 15.68 -4.58 24.55
N PRO A 513 15.27 -4.39 23.28
CA PRO A 513 16.00 -4.93 22.12
C PRO A 513 17.49 -4.55 22.08
N ARG A 514 17.87 -3.38 22.64
CA ARG A 514 19.26 -2.87 22.66
C ARG A 514 20.12 -3.40 23.82
N GLU A 515 19.57 -4.19 24.74
CA GLU A 515 20.34 -4.82 25.83
C GLU A 515 20.94 -6.18 25.42
N VAL A 516 20.55 -6.69 24.25
CA VAL A 516 21.03 -7.99 23.72
C VAL A 516 22.49 -7.93 23.27
N ASP A 517 22.99 -6.75 22.89
CA ASP A 517 24.36 -6.59 22.41
C ASP A 517 25.41 -6.36 23.52
N LYS A 518 24.98 -6.04 24.75
CA LYS A 518 25.92 -5.78 25.87
C LYS A 518 26.30 -7.04 26.67
N THR A 519 25.47 -8.08 26.65
CA THR A 519 25.80 -9.37 27.31
C THR A 519 26.69 -10.27 26.45
N ASN A 520 26.78 -10.03 25.14
CA ASN A 520 27.68 -10.78 24.24
C ASN A 520 29.05 -10.12 24.01
N ASN A 521 29.23 -8.83 24.35
CA ASN A 521 30.46 -8.06 24.08
C ASN A 521 31.20 -7.58 25.34
N ALA A 522 30.97 -8.19 26.51
CA ALA A 522 31.69 -7.85 27.75
C ALA A 522 33.09 -8.51 27.88
N ASN A 523 33.66 -9.02 26.78
CA ASN A 523 35.06 -9.44 26.71
C ASN A 523 35.74 -8.76 25.51
N THR A 524 36.06 -7.47 25.63
CA THR A 524 37.32 -6.84 25.17
C THR A 524 37.26 -5.32 25.32
N ASN A 525 38.21 -4.79 26.11
CA ASN A 525 38.85 -3.47 26.07
C ASN A 525 38.05 -2.16 26.19
N SER A 526 38.14 -1.64 27.41
CA SER A 526 38.38 -0.28 27.88
C SER A 526 38.61 0.92 26.92
N THR A 527 38.07 2.05 27.42
CA THR A 527 38.61 3.44 27.50
C THR A 527 38.20 4.52 26.46
N ILE A 528 37.61 5.59 27.03
CA ILE A 528 37.65 7.02 26.67
C ILE A 528 36.71 7.51 25.55
N ASP A 529 35.57 8.09 25.93
CA ASP A 529 35.39 9.56 25.90
C ASP A 529 34.06 9.93 26.58
N SER A 530 34.14 10.65 27.69
CA SER A 530 33.01 11.12 28.49
C SER A 530 33.25 12.59 28.81
N GLU A 531 32.37 13.50 28.36
CA GLU A 531 32.06 14.70 29.16
C GLU A 531 30.85 15.54 28.74
N ASN A 532 30.14 15.26 27.63
CA ASN A 532 28.98 16.08 27.24
C ASN A 532 27.58 15.49 27.54
N GLU A 533 27.49 14.35 28.24
CA GLU A 533 26.20 13.69 28.53
C GLU A 533 25.68 13.87 29.98
N ARG A 534 26.42 14.56 30.86
CA ARG A 534 26.14 14.58 32.31
C ARG A 534 24.99 15.48 32.76
N SER A 535 24.52 16.43 31.95
CA SER A 535 23.41 17.32 32.34
C SER A 535 22.02 16.80 31.94
N VAL A 536 21.90 16.08 30.81
CA VAL A 536 20.62 15.54 30.31
C VAL A 536 20.25 14.21 30.98
N SER A 537 21.25 13.49 31.52
CA SER A 537 21.09 12.19 32.17
C SER A 537 20.47 12.28 33.57
N GLN A 538 20.82 13.31 34.36
CA GLN A 538 20.29 13.46 35.73
C GLN A 538 18.78 13.75 35.80
N GLU A 539 18.25 14.53 34.85
CA GLU A 539 16.80 14.79 34.76
C GLU A 539 16.01 13.55 34.30
N ARG A 540 16.58 12.76 33.38
CA ARG A 540 15.95 11.53 32.88
C ARG A 540 15.99 10.39 33.91
N GLU A 541 17.09 10.22 34.64
CA GLU A 541 17.15 9.27 35.77
C GLU A 541 16.11 9.61 36.84
N SER A 542 15.93 10.89 37.17
CA SER A 542 14.95 11.34 38.16
C SER A 542 13.49 11.07 37.75
N ALA A 543 13.19 10.98 36.45
CA ALA A 543 11.87 10.60 35.93
C ALA A 543 11.69 9.07 35.91
N MET A 544 12.74 8.33 35.54
CA MET A 544 12.74 6.88 35.48
C MET A 544 12.67 6.23 36.88
N VAL A 545 13.35 6.83 37.87
CA VAL A 545 13.30 6.41 39.28
C VAL A 545 11.91 6.61 39.87
N ARG A 546 11.22 7.71 39.53
CA ARG A 546 9.82 7.95 39.92
C ARG A 546 8.86 6.94 39.28
N ALA A 547 9.09 6.58 38.01
CA ALA A 547 8.30 5.56 37.32
C ALA A 547 8.53 4.15 37.89
N ALA A 548 9.77 3.82 38.27
CA ALA A 548 10.12 2.53 38.88
C ALA A 548 9.52 2.36 40.29
N MET A 549 9.54 3.42 41.12
CA MET A 549 8.93 3.42 42.44
C MET A 549 7.39 3.32 42.37
N ALA A 550 6.75 3.95 41.37
CA ALA A 550 5.29 3.88 41.17
C ALA A 550 4.78 2.47 40.78
N VAL A 551 5.67 1.59 40.32
CA VAL A 551 5.36 0.20 39.94
C VAL A 551 5.71 -0.80 41.07
N GLY A 552 6.31 -0.33 42.17
CA GLY A 552 6.68 -1.13 43.35
C GLY A 552 8.15 -1.57 43.40
N GLY A 553 9.03 -0.97 42.60
CA GLY A 553 10.45 -1.28 42.62
C GLY A 553 11.22 -0.62 43.77
N THR A 554 12.10 -1.38 44.43
CA THR A 554 13.11 -0.86 45.37
C THR A 554 14.43 -0.62 44.65
N ILE A 555 15.08 0.52 44.94
CA ILE A 555 16.41 0.85 44.43
C ILE A 555 17.44 0.05 45.24
N ILE A 556 18.23 -0.79 44.59
CA ILE A 556 19.41 -1.43 45.19
C ILE A 556 20.63 -0.67 44.66
N ASN A 557 21.26 0.14 45.51
CA ASN A 557 22.58 0.70 45.21
C ASN A 557 23.63 -0.33 45.63
N GLU A 558 24.18 -1.08 44.69
CA GLU A 558 25.40 -1.85 44.93
C GLU A 558 26.63 -0.96 44.70
N ASN A 559 27.01 -0.27 45.77
CA ASN A 559 28.41 -0.01 46.09
C ASN A 559 28.53 -0.14 47.61
N LYS A 560 28.77 -1.38 48.06
CA LYS A 560 29.37 -1.72 49.36
C LYS A 560 29.63 -3.24 49.43
N GLU A 561 30.71 -3.67 48.80
CA GLU A 561 31.57 -4.64 49.47
C GLU A 561 32.45 -3.84 50.44
N GLU A 562 32.21 -3.99 51.74
CA GLU A 562 33.16 -3.58 52.78
C GLU A 562 33.64 -4.85 53.50
N SER A 563 34.92 -5.16 53.23
CA SER A 563 35.89 -5.92 54.05
C SER A 563 35.75 -7.44 54.19
#